data_AF-A0ABD5V717-F1
#
_entry.id   AF-A0ABD5V717-F1
#
_cell.length_a   1.000
_cell.length_b   1.000
_cell.length_c   1.000
_cell.angle_alpha   90.00
_cell.angle_beta   90.00
_cell.angle_gamma   90.00
#
_symmetry.space_group_name_H-M   'P 1'
#
loop_
_entity.id
_entity.type
_entity.pdbx_description
1 polymer ?
#
loop_
_entity_poly.entity_id
_entity_poly.type
_entity_poly.pdbx_seq_one_letter_code
_entity_poly.pdbx_strand_id
1 'polypeptide(L)'
;MQFIDESVCLRGCYSHEAPTLDGPKDAVQVRCLTCGSDQQLTIERVKDSDIKYWVCQEDRCLNILALYRDGVIHQPIELLQFPGNFVQHRIHEPRDIGGITVDSSNWTWMTDAVWLANWAAKATVDHIGRFRIGIHSAILALDGGDVIGYLAYCPTSDETELVLRHLYLAESYRNQDIGSALVKFWWDEIGAPWYGEEAADHYFVESPNSAMKEVLRSVGHAKGDDGPNAHIHQVM
;
A
#
# COMPACT_ATOMS: atom_id res chain seq x y z
N MET A 1 10.76 8.43 26.44
CA MET A 1 10.16 7.52 25.45
C MET A 1 9.69 8.42 24.31
N GLN A 2 10.46 8.47 23.23
CA GLN A 2 10.17 9.36 22.11
C GLN A 2 9.18 8.63 21.21
N PHE A 3 7.96 9.15 21.10
CA PHE A 3 6.95 8.62 20.19
C PHE A 3 7.50 8.82 18.77
N ILE A 4 7.91 7.73 18.12
CA ILE A 4 8.11 7.73 16.68
C ILE A 4 6.70 7.75 16.12
N ASP A 5 6.25 8.94 15.69
CA ASP A 5 5.04 9.09 14.91
C ASP A 5 5.21 8.21 13.66
N GLU A 6 4.39 7.17 13.48
CA GLU A 6 4.56 6.22 12.38
C GLU A 6 4.36 6.83 11.00
N SER A 7 3.72 8.01 10.92
CA SER A 7 3.76 8.82 9.70
C SER A 7 5.20 9.14 9.29
N VAL A 8 6.15 9.20 10.24
CA VAL A 8 7.59 9.37 10.02
C VAL A 8 8.25 8.12 9.43
N CYS A 9 7.73 6.92 9.65
CA CYS A 9 8.25 5.71 8.97
C CYS A 9 7.88 5.69 7.49
N LEU A 10 6.69 6.18 7.13
CA LEU A 10 6.28 6.42 5.74
C LEU A 10 7.02 7.60 5.11
N ARG A 11 7.35 8.62 5.91
CA ARG A 11 8.01 9.88 5.49
C ARG A 11 9.55 9.86 5.65
N GLY A 12 10.12 8.72 5.99
CA GLY A 12 11.40 8.66 6.68
C GLY A 12 12.61 8.57 5.78
N CYS A 13 13.08 9.73 5.28
CA CYS A 13 14.42 10.26 5.53
C CYS A 13 14.66 11.52 4.69
N TYR A 14 15.50 12.43 5.20
CA TYR A 14 16.07 13.55 4.44
C TYR A 14 17.53 13.21 4.16
N SER A 15 17.96 13.27 2.90
CA SER A 15 19.40 13.23 2.61
C SER A 15 20.01 14.59 2.95
N HIS A 16 21.15 14.60 3.67
CA HIS A 16 21.90 15.84 3.89
C HIS A 16 22.56 16.35 2.59
N GLU A 17 22.76 15.45 1.63
CA GLU A 17 23.28 15.72 0.28
C GLU A 17 22.50 14.87 -0.73
N ALA A 18 22.18 15.40 -1.91
CA ALA A 18 21.44 14.66 -2.93
C ALA A 18 22.25 13.42 -3.36
N PRO A 19 21.71 12.19 -3.27
CA PRO A 19 22.43 11.00 -3.70
C PRO A 19 22.75 11.14 -5.20
N THR A 20 24.01 10.99 -5.59
CA THR A 20 24.38 11.05 -7.00
C THR A 20 23.88 9.80 -7.73
N LEU A 21 23.45 10.00 -8.97
CA LEU A 21 22.87 8.98 -9.83
C LEU A 21 23.82 7.86 -10.24
N ASP A 22 25.09 8.20 -10.27
CA ASP A 22 26.19 7.28 -10.41
C ASP A 22 26.49 6.76 -9.00
N GLY A 23 26.04 5.54 -8.74
CA GLY A 23 26.27 4.84 -7.48
C GLY A 23 27.77 4.81 -7.09
N PRO A 24 28.07 4.40 -5.86
CA PRO A 24 29.38 4.63 -5.27
C PRO A 24 30.49 3.92 -6.04
N LYS A 25 31.55 4.66 -6.41
CA LYS A 25 32.89 4.18 -6.02
C LYS A 25 33.12 4.40 -4.51
N ASP A 26 32.40 5.35 -3.91
CA ASP A 26 32.51 5.69 -2.49
C ASP A 26 31.11 5.66 -1.85
N ALA A 27 30.89 4.71 -0.94
CA ALA A 27 29.62 4.53 -0.23
C ALA A 27 29.15 5.89 0.35
N VAL A 28 28.00 6.37 -0.10
CA VAL A 28 27.41 7.61 0.43
C VAL A 28 26.82 7.29 1.80
N GLN A 29 27.38 7.91 2.85
CA GLN A 29 26.79 7.82 4.19
C GLN A 29 25.51 8.65 4.23
N VAL A 30 24.39 7.99 4.48
CA VAL A 30 23.11 8.65 4.81
C VAL A 30 22.79 8.40 6.26
N ARG A 31 22.21 9.44 6.87
CA ARG A 31 21.63 9.32 8.19
C ARG A 31 20.19 8.85 8.05
N CYS A 32 19.97 7.58 8.32
CA CYS A 32 18.62 7.07 8.50
C CYS A 32 18.10 7.53 9.88
N LEU A 33 16.98 8.26 9.91
CA LEU A 33 16.40 8.78 11.16
C LEU A 33 16.00 7.64 12.13
N THR A 34 15.69 6.46 11.60
CA THR A 34 15.26 5.28 12.36
C THR A 34 16.42 4.36 12.74
N CYS A 35 17.50 4.35 11.96
CA CYS A 35 18.61 3.37 12.06
C CYS A 35 19.87 3.92 12.74
N GLY A 36 20.06 5.25 12.77
CA GLY A 36 21.29 5.90 13.23
C GLY A 36 22.23 6.36 12.11
N SER A 37 23.40 6.85 12.51
CA SER A 37 24.52 7.18 11.60
C SER A 37 25.32 5.91 11.24
N ASP A 38 25.99 5.92 10.08
CA ASP A 38 26.88 4.84 9.56
C ASP A 38 26.20 3.66 8.82
N GLN A 39 25.12 3.91 8.09
CA GLN A 39 24.43 2.89 7.28
C GLN A 39 24.99 2.76 5.86
N GLN A 40 24.99 1.53 5.31
CA GLN A 40 25.34 1.28 3.91
C GLN A 40 24.11 1.40 3.02
N LEU A 41 24.20 2.27 2.02
CA LEU A 41 23.23 2.36 0.93
C LEU A 41 23.51 1.31 -0.13
N THR A 42 22.51 0.50 -0.44
CA THR A 42 22.48 -0.25 -1.70
C THR A 42 21.53 0.43 -2.68
N ILE A 43 21.91 0.43 -3.95
CA ILE A 43 21.02 0.79 -5.05
C ILE A 43 20.40 -0.50 -5.55
N GLU A 44 19.10 -0.61 -5.40
CA GLU A 44 18.30 -1.69 -5.95
C GLU A 44 17.49 -1.20 -7.15
N ARG A 45 16.96 -2.15 -7.91
CA ARG A 45 16.12 -1.88 -9.08
C ARG A 45 14.82 -2.66 -8.93
N VAL A 46 13.69 -2.02 -9.21
CA VAL A 46 12.43 -2.78 -9.30
C VAL A 46 12.49 -3.65 -10.54
N LYS A 47 12.22 -4.95 -10.35
CA LYS A 47 12.25 -5.94 -11.44
C LYS A 47 11.42 -5.45 -12.63
N ASP A 48 11.99 -5.56 -13.82
CA ASP A 48 11.36 -5.19 -15.10
C ASP A 48 10.98 -3.69 -15.22
N SER A 49 11.62 -2.81 -14.44
CA SER A 49 11.47 -1.35 -14.47
C SER A 49 12.84 -0.64 -14.53
N ASP A 50 12.86 0.61 -15.01
CA ASP A 50 14.02 1.49 -15.00
C ASP A 50 14.23 2.21 -13.64
N ILE A 51 13.25 2.08 -12.74
CA ILE A 51 13.26 2.68 -11.42
C ILE A 51 14.33 2.05 -10.55
N LYS A 52 15.18 2.93 -10.01
CA LYS A 52 16.17 2.59 -8.98
C LYS A 52 15.71 3.16 -7.65
N TYR A 53 16.01 2.46 -6.57
CA TYR A 53 15.74 2.97 -5.23
C TYR A 53 16.92 2.70 -4.32
N TRP A 54 17.11 3.61 -3.38
CA TRP A 54 18.09 3.46 -2.32
C TRP A 54 17.40 2.87 -1.11
N VAL A 55 17.98 1.81 -0.55
CA VAL A 55 17.45 1.14 0.64
C VAL A 55 18.55 0.98 1.68
N CYS A 56 18.15 1.13 2.94
CA CYS A 56 18.98 0.75 4.07
C CYS A 56 18.86 -0.77 4.27
N GLN A 57 19.97 -1.51 4.24
CA GLN A 57 19.97 -2.95 4.52
C GLN A 57 20.65 -3.21 5.86
N GLU A 58 19.95 -2.91 6.95
CA GLU A 58 20.27 -3.53 8.23
C GLU A 58 19.05 -4.29 8.73
N ASP A 59 19.29 -5.38 9.48
CA ASP A 59 18.32 -6.43 9.88
C ASP A 59 17.00 -5.93 10.49
N ARG A 60 16.87 -4.62 10.75
CA ARG A 60 15.70 -3.98 11.36
C ARG A 60 15.21 -2.71 10.66
N CYS A 61 15.79 -2.31 9.53
CA CYS A 61 15.33 -1.12 8.83
C CYS A 61 15.35 -1.25 7.32
N LEU A 62 14.27 -1.78 6.76
CA LEU A 62 14.00 -1.81 5.33
C LEU A 62 13.30 -0.50 4.91
N ASN A 63 13.98 0.65 5.01
CA ASN A 63 13.41 1.92 4.56
C ASN A 63 13.92 2.25 3.15
N ILE A 64 12.98 2.56 2.25
CA ILE A 64 13.29 3.18 0.96
C ILE A 64 13.58 4.65 1.25
N LEU A 65 14.74 5.13 0.84
CA LEU A 65 15.25 6.47 1.18
C LEU A 65 15.07 7.47 0.04
N ALA A 66 15.10 6.98 -1.20
CA ALA A 66 14.85 7.78 -2.39
C ALA A 66 14.48 6.87 -3.55
N LEU A 67 13.73 7.41 -4.50
CA LEU A 67 13.42 6.76 -5.78
C LEU A 67 14.01 7.62 -6.90
N TYR A 68 14.65 6.98 -7.87
CA TYR A 68 15.06 7.63 -9.10
C TYR A 68 14.15 7.17 -10.24
N ARG A 69 13.49 8.16 -10.86
CA ARG A 69 12.53 7.96 -11.94
C ARG A 69 12.60 9.14 -12.90
N ASP A 70 12.51 8.87 -14.20
CA ASP A 70 12.38 9.90 -15.24
C ASP A 70 13.48 10.99 -15.20
N GLY A 71 14.69 10.64 -14.76
CA GLY A 71 15.78 11.62 -14.63
C GLY A 71 15.82 12.39 -13.31
N VAL A 72 14.89 12.15 -12.40
CA VAL A 72 14.70 12.91 -11.16
C VAL A 72 14.72 12.00 -9.93
N ILE A 73 15.29 12.50 -8.84
CA ILE A 73 15.27 11.83 -7.54
C ILE A 73 14.08 12.37 -6.74
N HIS A 74 13.24 11.45 -6.27
CA HIS A 74 12.08 11.72 -5.45
C HIS A 74 12.28 11.19 -4.03
N GLN A 75 11.88 11.99 -3.05
CA GLN A 75 11.78 11.53 -1.67
C GLN A 75 10.49 10.73 -1.50
N PRO A 76 10.47 9.64 -0.71
CA PRO A 76 9.27 8.85 -0.47
C PRO A 76 8.06 9.67 -0.01
N ILE A 77 8.30 10.69 0.83
CA ILE A 77 7.24 11.59 1.31
C ILE A 77 6.54 12.33 0.17
N GLU A 78 7.26 12.74 -0.87
CA GLU A 78 6.68 13.45 -2.03
C GLU A 78 5.71 12.52 -2.77
N LEU A 79 6.03 11.24 -2.82
CA LEU A 79 5.24 10.22 -3.51
C LEU A 79 4.00 9.80 -2.70
N LEU A 80 4.03 9.97 -1.39
CA LEU A 80 2.93 9.66 -0.47
C LEU A 80 2.03 10.87 -0.16
N GLN A 81 2.30 12.02 -0.77
CA GLN A 81 1.51 13.24 -0.62
C GLN A 81 0.91 13.68 -1.95
N PHE A 82 -0.41 13.77 -2.00
CA PHE A 82 -1.16 14.26 -3.14
C PHE A 82 -1.78 15.62 -2.79
N PRO A 83 -1.16 16.75 -3.18
CA PRO A 83 -1.65 18.07 -2.80
C PRO A 83 -3.05 18.34 -3.38
N GLY A 84 -3.97 18.77 -2.50
CA GLY A 84 -5.34 19.14 -2.84
C GLY A 84 -6.38 18.13 -2.34
N ASN A 85 -7.67 18.52 -2.40
CA ASN A 85 -8.80 17.62 -2.11
C ASN A 85 -9.00 16.64 -3.28
N PHE A 86 -8.01 15.78 -3.53
CA PHE A 86 -8.13 14.68 -4.46
C PHE A 86 -9.08 13.64 -3.87
N VAL A 87 -10.38 13.84 -4.11
CA VAL A 87 -11.42 12.87 -3.76
C VAL A 87 -11.90 12.31 -5.10
N GLN A 88 -11.48 11.09 -5.43
CA GLN A 88 -12.25 10.34 -6.42
C GLN A 88 -13.54 9.85 -5.77
N HIS A 89 -13.49 9.34 -4.52
CA HIS A 89 -14.68 9.00 -3.73
C HIS A 89 -14.44 9.17 -2.22
N ARG A 90 -15.49 9.52 -1.45
CA ARG A 90 -15.45 9.46 0.02
C ARG A 90 -15.65 8.03 0.48
N ILE A 91 -14.74 7.54 1.32
CA ILE A 91 -14.74 6.13 1.72
C ILE A 91 -15.12 5.90 3.18
N HIS A 92 -14.97 6.88 4.08
CA HIS A 92 -15.31 6.71 5.50
C HIS A 92 -15.93 7.97 6.12
N GLU A 93 -17.25 8.11 6.08
CA GLU A 93 -17.97 9.23 6.74
C GLU A 93 -18.18 8.94 8.25
N PRO A 94 -18.08 9.96 9.14
CA PRO A 94 -18.00 11.40 8.88
C PRO A 94 -16.57 11.97 8.75
N ARG A 95 -15.53 11.13 8.64
CA ARG A 95 -14.15 11.60 8.45
C ARG A 95 -13.92 11.96 6.98
N ASP A 96 -13.05 12.92 6.69
CA ASP A 96 -12.71 13.27 5.30
C ASP A 96 -11.64 12.31 4.74
N ILE A 97 -11.86 11.00 4.87
CA ILE A 97 -10.99 10.01 4.23
C ILE A 97 -11.44 9.80 2.78
N GLY A 98 -10.52 10.03 1.85
CA GLY A 98 -10.71 9.83 0.41
C GLY A 98 -10.13 8.50 -0.09
N GLY A 99 -10.66 8.02 -1.21
CA GLY A 99 -10.14 6.90 -1.98
C GLY A 99 -9.70 7.33 -3.38
N ILE A 100 -8.56 6.81 -3.84
CA ILE A 100 -8.12 6.90 -5.25
C ILE A 100 -7.92 5.48 -5.79
N THR A 101 -8.60 5.16 -6.90
CA THR A 101 -8.40 3.88 -7.57
C THR A 101 -7.13 3.95 -8.44
N VAL A 102 -6.31 2.92 -8.30
CA VAL A 102 -5.01 2.79 -8.97
C VAL A 102 -5.08 1.58 -9.90
N ASP A 103 -5.01 1.85 -11.20
CA ASP A 103 -4.77 0.82 -12.21
C ASP A 103 -3.26 0.54 -12.28
N SER A 104 -2.90 -0.73 -12.03
CA SER A 104 -1.50 -1.15 -12.03
C SER A 104 -0.98 -1.54 -13.41
N SER A 105 -1.82 -1.53 -14.44
CA SER A 105 -1.42 -1.79 -15.83
C SER A 105 -0.35 -0.82 -16.32
N ASN A 106 -0.36 0.41 -15.78
CA ASN A 106 0.60 1.46 -16.11
C ASN A 106 1.34 1.94 -14.86
N TRP A 107 2.65 2.10 -14.99
CA TRP A 107 3.46 2.63 -13.91
C TRP A 107 3.27 4.16 -13.79
N THR A 108 2.55 4.59 -12.76
CA THR A 108 2.23 5.99 -12.47
C THR A 108 2.77 6.43 -11.11
N TRP A 109 2.65 7.71 -10.78
CA TRP A 109 2.96 8.20 -9.43
C TRP A 109 2.09 7.50 -8.36
N MET A 110 0.85 7.13 -8.71
CA MET A 110 -0.04 6.42 -7.80
C MET A 110 0.43 4.98 -7.56
N THR A 111 0.99 4.30 -8.56
CA THR A 111 1.57 2.97 -8.34
C THR A 111 2.83 3.03 -7.48
N ASP A 112 3.63 4.10 -7.57
CA ASP A 112 4.76 4.34 -6.65
C ASP A 112 4.28 4.46 -5.20
N ALA A 113 3.20 5.21 -4.97
CA ALA A 113 2.62 5.39 -3.64
C ALA A 113 2.13 4.06 -3.04
N VAL A 114 1.43 3.22 -3.82
CA VAL A 114 0.99 1.89 -3.35
C VAL A 114 2.20 0.99 -3.07
N TRP A 115 3.22 1.03 -3.93
CA TRP A 115 4.43 0.25 -3.75
C TRP A 115 5.18 0.64 -2.47
N LEU A 116 5.33 1.93 -2.20
CA LEU A 116 5.94 2.46 -0.97
C LEU A 116 5.13 2.09 0.27
N ALA A 117 3.79 2.22 0.22
CA ALA A 117 2.93 1.81 1.32
C ALA A 117 3.00 0.29 1.59
N ASN A 118 3.08 -0.54 0.53
CA ASN A 118 3.29 -1.98 0.66
C ASN A 118 4.65 -2.33 1.26
N TRP A 119 5.68 -1.54 0.95
CA TRP A 119 7.02 -1.71 1.51
C TRP A 119 7.03 -1.40 3.01
N ALA A 120 6.46 -0.27 3.42
CA ALA A 120 6.31 0.09 4.83
C ALA A 120 5.49 -0.96 5.62
N ALA A 121 4.44 -1.51 5.00
CA ALA A 121 3.68 -2.60 5.60
C ALA A 121 4.56 -3.82 5.93
N LYS A 122 5.41 -4.26 4.98
CA LYS A 122 6.31 -5.41 5.18
C LYS A 122 7.36 -5.19 6.25
N ALA A 123 7.88 -3.96 6.37
CA ALA A 123 8.84 -3.63 7.42
C ALA A 123 8.28 -3.84 8.83
N THR A 124 6.95 -3.82 8.98
CA THR A 124 6.27 -4.10 10.25
C THR A 124 5.81 -5.56 10.39
N VAL A 125 5.60 -6.27 9.27
CA VAL A 125 5.07 -7.64 9.25
C VAL A 125 5.64 -8.40 8.04
N ASP A 126 6.64 -9.27 8.28
CA ASP A 126 7.41 -9.95 7.23
C ASP A 126 6.60 -10.85 6.28
N HIS A 127 5.41 -11.30 6.70
CA HIS A 127 4.56 -12.21 5.94
C HIS A 127 3.49 -11.53 5.07
N ILE A 128 3.46 -10.19 5.03
CA ILE A 128 2.51 -9.46 4.20
C ILE A 128 2.75 -9.73 2.72
N GLY A 129 1.67 -10.11 2.03
CA GLY A 129 1.64 -10.29 0.57
C GLY A 129 2.19 -9.06 -0.16
N ARG A 130 2.98 -9.30 -1.20
CA ARG A 130 3.57 -8.20 -1.98
C ARG A 130 2.54 -7.65 -2.95
N PHE A 131 2.28 -6.34 -2.90
CA PHE A 131 1.68 -5.64 -4.04
C PHE A 131 2.58 -5.85 -5.26
N ARG A 132 1.99 -6.16 -6.41
CA ARG A 132 2.70 -6.42 -7.65
C ARG A 132 2.12 -5.54 -8.74
N ILE A 133 2.95 -4.64 -9.26
CA ILE A 133 2.60 -3.78 -10.39
C ILE A 133 2.38 -4.64 -11.62
N GLY A 134 1.40 -4.27 -12.46
CA GLY A 134 0.95 -5.04 -13.62
C GLY A 134 0.10 -6.27 -13.28
N ILE A 135 -0.16 -6.54 -12.00
CA ILE A 135 -0.97 -7.69 -11.55
C ILE A 135 -2.10 -7.23 -10.63
N HIS A 136 -1.80 -6.42 -9.63
CA HIS A 136 -2.78 -6.01 -8.62
C HIS A 136 -3.27 -4.59 -8.86
N SER A 137 -4.56 -4.39 -9.01
CA SER A 137 -5.17 -3.06 -8.85
C SER A 137 -5.23 -2.70 -7.36
N ALA A 138 -5.34 -1.40 -7.06
CA ALA A 138 -5.43 -0.95 -5.68
C ALA A 138 -6.35 0.25 -5.48
N ILE A 139 -6.75 0.50 -4.24
CA ILE A 139 -7.37 1.74 -3.78
C ILE A 139 -6.45 2.32 -2.71
N LEU A 140 -5.94 3.53 -2.93
CA LEU A 140 -5.20 4.30 -1.92
C LEU A 140 -6.19 4.99 -0.99
N ALA A 141 -5.97 4.87 0.32
CA ALA A 141 -6.71 5.63 1.33
C ALA A 141 -5.95 6.89 1.70
N LEU A 142 -6.63 8.03 1.70
CA LEU A 142 -6.04 9.35 1.93
C LEU A 142 -6.69 10.07 3.12
N ASP A 143 -5.88 10.66 4.01
CA ASP A 143 -6.34 11.66 4.99
C ASP A 143 -5.65 12.99 4.69
N GLY A 144 -6.41 14.03 4.32
CA GLY A 144 -5.84 15.34 3.99
C GLY A 144 -4.81 15.35 2.85
N GLY A 145 -4.84 14.36 1.96
CA GLY A 145 -3.88 14.18 0.86
C GLY A 145 -2.67 13.28 1.21
N ASP A 146 -2.51 12.88 2.47
CA ASP A 146 -1.50 11.91 2.89
C ASP A 146 -2.00 10.47 2.67
N VAL A 147 -1.15 9.61 2.10
CA VAL A 147 -1.44 8.17 2.01
C VAL A 147 -1.36 7.52 3.38
N ILE A 148 -2.47 6.96 3.85
CA ILE A 148 -2.60 6.31 5.16
C ILE A 148 -2.74 4.78 5.06
N GLY A 149 -2.89 4.26 3.85
CA GLY A 149 -3.01 2.83 3.58
C GLY A 149 -3.51 2.52 2.18
N TYR A 150 -3.81 1.25 1.94
CA TYR A 150 -4.36 0.79 0.67
C TYR A 150 -5.11 -0.54 0.81
N LEU A 151 -5.98 -0.80 -0.17
CA LEU A 151 -6.59 -2.11 -0.43
C LEU A 151 -6.15 -2.57 -1.81
N ALA A 152 -5.56 -3.76 -1.92
CA ALA A 152 -5.13 -4.36 -3.18
C ALA A 152 -6.00 -5.57 -3.55
N TYR A 153 -6.30 -5.71 -4.83
CA TYR A 153 -7.16 -6.76 -5.37
C TYR A 153 -6.74 -7.12 -6.80
N CYS A 154 -7.08 -8.31 -7.25
CA CYS A 154 -6.95 -8.71 -8.65
C CYS A 154 -7.88 -9.88 -8.96
N PRO A 155 -8.23 -10.10 -10.24
CA PRO A 155 -8.88 -11.33 -10.63
C PRO A 155 -7.95 -12.55 -10.44
N THR A 156 -8.52 -13.76 -10.45
CA THR A 156 -7.79 -15.00 -10.69
C THR A 156 -7.18 -15.01 -12.08
N SER A 157 -6.21 -15.90 -12.33
CA SER A 157 -5.49 -15.96 -13.61
C SER A 157 -6.37 -16.29 -14.82
N ASP A 158 -7.51 -16.94 -14.58
CA ASP A 158 -8.54 -17.26 -15.57
C ASP A 158 -9.67 -16.22 -15.62
N GLU A 159 -9.56 -15.14 -14.84
CA GLU A 159 -10.51 -14.02 -14.77
C GLU A 159 -11.93 -14.41 -14.39
N THR A 160 -12.10 -15.55 -13.69
CA THR A 160 -13.40 -16.04 -13.24
C THR A 160 -13.80 -15.50 -11.87
N GLU A 161 -12.83 -15.14 -11.04
CA GLU A 161 -13.08 -14.71 -9.65
C GLU A 161 -12.28 -13.47 -9.28
N LEU A 162 -12.87 -12.57 -8.49
CA LEU A 162 -12.20 -11.42 -7.93
C LEU A 162 -11.65 -11.73 -6.54
N VAL A 163 -10.35 -11.46 -6.34
CA VAL A 163 -9.65 -11.73 -5.09
C VAL A 163 -9.22 -10.43 -4.42
N LEU A 164 -9.73 -10.18 -3.22
CA LEU A 164 -9.19 -9.21 -2.28
C LEU A 164 -7.89 -9.78 -1.70
N ARG A 165 -6.77 -9.19 -2.08
CA ARG A 165 -5.42 -9.72 -1.79
C ARG A 165 -4.91 -9.21 -0.45
N HIS A 166 -5.03 -7.91 -0.24
CA HIS A 166 -4.42 -7.29 0.92
C HIS A 166 -5.09 -5.99 1.32
N LEU A 167 -5.21 -5.75 2.62
CA LEU A 167 -5.64 -4.48 3.20
C LEU A 167 -4.61 -4.06 4.23
N TYR A 168 -4.06 -2.86 4.07
CA TYR A 168 -3.13 -2.26 5.01
C TYR A 168 -3.55 -0.84 5.37
N LEU A 169 -3.44 -0.53 6.66
CA LEU A 169 -3.55 0.81 7.22
C LEU A 169 -2.38 1.03 8.18
N ALA A 170 -1.84 2.25 8.19
CA ALA A 170 -0.90 2.72 9.21
C ALA A 170 -1.53 2.56 10.61
N GLU A 171 -0.74 2.28 11.64
CA GLU A 171 -1.27 1.87 12.95
C GLU A 171 -2.17 2.93 13.59
N SER A 172 -1.78 4.20 13.46
CA SER A 172 -2.54 5.36 13.93
C SER A 172 -3.91 5.53 13.26
N TYR A 173 -4.19 4.78 12.19
CA TYR A 173 -5.44 4.78 11.44
C TYR A 173 -6.24 3.47 11.60
N ARG A 174 -5.74 2.52 12.40
CA ARG A 174 -6.48 1.29 12.73
C ARG A 174 -7.53 1.54 13.79
N ASN A 175 -8.46 0.59 13.95
CA ASN A 175 -9.56 0.61 14.94
C ASN A 175 -10.46 1.85 14.84
N GLN A 176 -10.61 2.39 13.64
CA GLN A 176 -11.40 3.58 13.32
C GLN A 176 -12.33 3.32 12.13
N ASP A 177 -12.72 2.05 11.92
CA ASP A 177 -13.62 1.57 10.85
C ASP A 177 -13.20 1.88 9.40
N ILE A 178 -12.05 2.53 9.17
CA ILE A 178 -11.51 2.84 7.83
C ILE A 178 -11.35 1.57 6.99
N GLY A 179 -10.87 0.47 7.59
CA GLY A 179 -10.67 -0.80 6.88
C GLY A 179 -11.99 -1.41 6.38
N SER A 180 -13.01 -1.41 7.22
CA SER A 180 -14.36 -1.84 6.87
C SER A 180 -14.97 -0.96 5.79
N ALA A 181 -14.78 0.36 5.91
CA ALA A 181 -15.27 1.31 4.93
C ALA A 181 -14.59 1.13 3.56
N LEU A 182 -13.28 0.87 3.53
CA LEU A 182 -12.53 0.51 2.31
C LEU A 182 -13.06 -0.77 1.65
N VAL A 183 -13.29 -1.83 2.43
CA VAL A 183 -13.81 -3.10 1.89
C VAL A 183 -15.21 -2.92 1.31
N LYS A 184 -16.07 -2.18 2.01
CA LYS A 184 -17.41 -1.88 1.54
C LYS A 184 -17.37 -1.06 0.25
N PHE A 185 -16.61 0.03 0.24
CA PHE A 185 -16.43 0.87 -0.95
C PHE A 185 -15.90 0.07 -2.14
N TRP A 186 -14.86 -0.74 -1.93
CA TRP A 186 -14.31 -1.60 -2.96
C TRP A 186 -15.36 -2.56 -3.52
N TRP A 187 -16.15 -3.19 -2.65
CA TRP A 187 -17.20 -4.09 -3.08
C TRP A 187 -18.28 -3.36 -3.88
N ASP A 188 -18.81 -2.26 -3.35
CA ASP A 188 -19.93 -1.52 -3.94
C ASP A 188 -19.57 -0.92 -5.32
N GLU A 189 -18.36 -0.36 -5.46
CA GLU A 189 -17.95 0.35 -6.68
C GLU A 189 -17.19 -0.52 -7.69
N ILE A 190 -16.60 -1.63 -7.26
CA ILE A 190 -15.71 -2.44 -8.10
C ILE A 190 -16.09 -3.92 -8.07
N GLY A 191 -16.19 -4.52 -6.89
CA GLY A 191 -16.44 -5.95 -6.73
C GLY A 191 -17.77 -6.42 -7.31
N ALA A 192 -18.89 -5.88 -6.82
CA ALA A 192 -20.21 -6.24 -7.30
C ALA A 192 -20.40 -5.89 -8.80
N PRO A 193 -20.02 -4.69 -9.29
CA PRO A 193 -20.08 -4.40 -10.72
C PRO A 193 -19.26 -5.32 -11.61
N TRP A 194 -18.14 -5.88 -11.10
CA TRP A 194 -17.29 -6.80 -11.86
C TRP A 194 -17.98 -8.14 -12.15
N TYR A 195 -18.70 -8.69 -11.17
CA TYR A 195 -19.49 -9.91 -11.35
C TYR A 195 -20.82 -9.68 -12.09
N GLY A 196 -21.36 -8.45 -12.01
CA GLY A 196 -22.70 -8.12 -12.48
C GLY A 196 -23.80 -8.46 -11.45
N GLU A 197 -24.96 -7.83 -11.57
CA GLU A 197 -26.03 -7.86 -10.55
C GLU A 197 -26.51 -9.27 -10.17
N GLU A 198 -26.45 -10.24 -11.09
CA GLU A 198 -26.95 -11.61 -10.87
C GLU A 198 -25.94 -12.56 -10.21
N ALA A 199 -24.64 -12.21 -10.20
CA ALA A 199 -23.55 -13.06 -9.68
C ALA A 199 -22.76 -12.40 -8.54
N ALA A 200 -23.15 -11.20 -8.11
CA ALA A 200 -22.50 -10.45 -7.03
C ALA A 200 -22.93 -10.92 -5.62
N ASP A 201 -22.78 -12.21 -5.33
CA ASP A 201 -23.09 -12.81 -4.03
C ASP A 201 -21.85 -13.35 -3.29
N HIS A 202 -20.68 -13.28 -3.92
CA HIS A 202 -19.43 -13.73 -3.32
C HIS A 202 -18.18 -13.07 -3.93
N TYR A 203 -17.06 -13.23 -3.23
CA TYR A 203 -15.71 -12.95 -3.73
C TYR A 203 -14.69 -13.73 -2.91
N PHE A 204 -13.44 -13.66 -3.31
CA PHE A 204 -12.36 -14.37 -2.65
C PHE A 204 -11.45 -13.44 -1.84
N VAL A 205 -10.92 -13.93 -0.73
CA VAL A 205 -9.95 -13.22 0.13
C VAL A 205 -8.72 -14.09 0.32
N GLU A 206 -7.55 -13.53 0.04
CA GLU A 206 -6.28 -14.24 0.17
C GLU A 206 -5.82 -14.30 1.64
N SER A 207 -5.72 -15.53 2.17
CA SER A 207 -5.13 -15.84 3.48
C SER A 207 -5.45 -14.84 4.62
N PRO A 208 -6.74 -14.55 4.92
CA PRO A 208 -7.08 -13.49 5.87
C PRO A 208 -6.64 -13.83 7.30
N ASN A 209 -5.93 -12.89 7.93
CA ASN A 209 -5.58 -12.96 9.35
C ASN A 209 -6.80 -12.66 10.25
N SER A 210 -6.61 -12.65 11.58
CA SER A 210 -7.69 -12.37 12.53
C SER A 210 -8.33 -11.00 12.34
N ALA A 211 -7.53 -9.96 12.09
CA ALA A 211 -8.00 -8.60 11.89
C ALA A 211 -8.85 -8.48 10.61
N MET A 212 -8.39 -9.06 9.49
CA MET A 212 -9.17 -9.06 8.25
C MET A 212 -10.49 -9.83 8.41
N LYS A 213 -10.49 -10.95 9.15
CA LYS A 213 -11.73 -11.69 9.45
C LYS A 213 -12.73 -10.86 10.27
N GLU A 214 -12.24 -10.01 11.16
CA GLU A 214 -13.08 -9.09 11.94
C GLU A 214 -13.66 -7.98 11.05
N VAL A 215 -12.84 -7.40 10.16
CA VAL A 215 -13.30 -6.45 9.14
C VAL A 215 -14.41 -7.05 8.27
N LEU A 216 -14.22 -8.28 7.77
CA LEU A 216 -15.22 -8.97 6.94
C LEU A 216 -16.54 -9.19 7.69
N ARG A 217 -16.49 -9.56 8.98
CA ARG A 217 -17.69 -9.70 9.81
C ARG A 217 -18.38 -8.36 10.04
N SER A 218 -17.63 -7.29 10.29
CA SER A 218 -18.24 -5.99 10.60
C SER A 218 -18.96 -5.36 9.41
N VAL A 219 -18.60 -5.73 8.18
CA VAL A 219 -19.32 -5.34 6.96
C VAL A 219 -20.39 -6.35 6.52
N GLY A 220 -20.59 -7.44 7.27
CA GLY A 220 -21.57 -8.47 6.91
C GLY A 220 -21.18 -9.32 5.69
N HIS A 221 -19.88 -9.46 5.44
CA HIS A 221 -19.34 -10.27 4.33
C HIS A 221 -18.80 -11.63 4.82
N ALA A 222 -19.00 -11.98 6.10
CA ALA A 222 -18.59 -13.29 6.58
C ALA A 222 -19.58 -14.36 6.13
N LYS A 223 -19.12 -15.62 6.11
CA LYS A 223 -19.94 -16.74 5.66
C LYS A 223 -21.24 -16.84 6.46
N GLY A 224 -22.38 -16.70 5.77
CA GLY A 224 -23.72 -16.80 6.37
C GLY A 224 -24.33 -15.48 6.85
N ASP A 225 -23.65 -14.35 6.60
CA ASP A 225 -24.25 -13.02 6.74
C ASP A 225 -25.12 -12.67 5.51
N ASP A 226 -25.90 -11.60 5.60
CA ASP A 226 -26.83 -11.15 4.53
C ASP A 226 -26.10 -10.51 3.31
N GLY A 227 -24.81 -10.22 3.43
CA GLY A 227 -23.98 -9.64 2.36
C GLY A 227 -23.25 -10.68 1.50
N PRO A 228 -22.36 -10.23 0.58
CA PRO A 228 -21.57 -11.14 -0.24
C PRO A 228 -20.65 -12.02 0.62
N ASN A 229 -20.60 -13.31 0.32
CA ASN A 229 -19.76 -14.24 1.07
C ASN A 229 -18.29 -14.10 0.65
N ALA A 230 -17.43 -13.70 1.59
CA ALA A 230 -15.98 -13.73 1.41
C ALA A 230 -15.43 -15.16 1.59
N HIS A 231 -15.07 -15.82 0.49
CA HIS A 231 -14.45 -17.14 0.50
C HIS A 231 -12.93 -17.06 0.66
N ILE A 232 -12.35 -17.97 1.42
CA ILE A 232 -10.89 -18.01 1.60
C ILE A 232 -10.25 -18.60 0.34
N HIS A 233 -9.45 -17.78 -0.35
CA HIS A 233 -8.57 -18.24 -1.43
C HIS A 233 -7.24 -18.70 -0.82
N GLN A 234 -7.01 -20.01 -0.84
CA GLN A 234 -5.70 -20.57 -0.54
C GLN A 234 -4.92 -20.68 -1.84
N VAL A 235 -3.89 -19.87 -2.00
CA VAL A 235 -2.88 -20.11 -3.04
C VAL A 235 -2.10 -21.34 -2.59
N MET A 236 -2.26 -22.46 -3.29
CA MET A 236 -1.37 -23.62 -3.17
C MET A 236 -0.03 -23.33 -3.82
#